data_AF-A0A4P2V9J9-F1
#
_entry.id   AF-A0A4P2V9J9-F1
#
_cell.length_a   1.000
_cell.length_b   1.000
_cell.length_c   1.000
_cell.angle_alpha   90.00
_cell.angle_beta   90.00
_cell.angle_gamma   90.00
#
_symmetry.space_group_name_H-M   'P 1'
#
loop_
_entity.id
_entity.type
_entity.pdbx_description
1 polymer ?
#
loop_
_entity_poly.entity_id
_entity_poly.type
_entity_poly.pdbx_seq_one_letter_code
_entity_poly.pdbx_strand_id
1 'polypeptide(L)'
;ASRSGDSVTVSVENVKSGEKEDIECDALLVSVGRRPYTEGLGLEAVGIVKDDRGRIPVNATFQTVVPSIYAIGDCIHGPMLAHKAEDEGLITIEGINGGHVHIDYNCVPSVVYTHPEVAWVGKSEENLKQEGVAYKVGKFPFLANS
;
A
#
# COMPACT_ATOMS: atom_id res chain seq x y z
N ALA A 1 24.58 -3.56 -6.70
CA ALA A 1 24.71 -3.15 -8.11
C ALA A 1 25.94 -2.26 -8.26
N SER A 2 26.76 -2.51 -9.26
CA SER A 2 27.92 -1.68 -9.64
C SER A 2 27.74 -1.19 -11.07
N ARG A 3 28.34 -0.04 -11.40
CA ARG A 3 28.33 0.53 -12.76
C ARG A 3 29.76 0.52 -13.32
N SER A 4 29.91 0.06 -14.56
CA SER A 4 31.16 0.08 -15.32
C SER A 4 30.87 0.55 -16.75
N GLY A 5 31.29 1.77 -17.08
CA GLY A 5 30.90 2.41 -18.34
C GLY A 5 29.37 2.55 -18.45
N ASP A 6 28.82 2.05 -19.55
CA ASP A 6 27.38 2.05 -19.84
C ASP A 6 26.64 0.82 -19.28
N SER A 7 27.36 -0.14 -18.68
CA SER A 7 26.77 -1.36 -18.12
C SER A 7 26.60 -1.26 -16.60
N VAL A 8 25.50 -1.83 -16.10
CA VAL A 8 25.18 -2.05 -14.69
C VAL A 8 25.18 -3.54 -14.42
N THR A 9 25.94 -3.99 -13.43
CA THR A 9 25.94 -5.38 -12.95
C THR A 9 25.14 -5.47 -11.65
N VAL A 10 24.17 -6.37 -11.60
CA VAL A 10 23.29 -6.60 -10.44
C VAL A 10 23.46 -8.04 -9.96
N SER A 11 24.06 -8.20 -8.79
CA SER A 11 24.09 -9.50 -8.11
C SER A 11 22.74 -9.77 -7.44
N VAL A 12 22.12 -10.90 -7.79
CA VAL A 12 20.86 -11.37 -7.21
C VAL A 12 21.09 -12.71 -6.51
N GLU A 13 20.30 -12.97 -5.47
CA GLU A 13 20.31 -14.24 -4.73
C GLU A 13 18.91 -14.85 -4.77
N ASN A 14 18.83 -16.12 -5.15
CA ASN A 14 17.58 -16.86 -5.16
C ASN A 14 17.13 -17.13 -3.72
N VAL A 15 15.98 -16.59 -3.35
CA VAL A 15 15.43 -16.70 -1.97
C VAL A 15 15.18 -18.15 -1.53
N LYS A 16 15.01 -19.10 -2.46
CA LYS A 16 14.77 -20.51 -2.15
C LYS A 16 16.03 -21.36 -2.16
N SER A 17 16.92 -21.17 -3.15
CA SER A 17 18.12 -22.02 -3.32
C SER A 17 19.39 -21.42 -2.73
N GLY A 18 19.43 -20.11 -2.46
CA GLY A 18 20.64 -19.38 -2.05
C GLY A 18 21.67 -19.20 -3.17
N GLU A 19 21.34 -19.62 -4.39
CA GLU A 19 22.20 -19.47 -5.57
C GLU A 19 22.34 -17.99 -5.93
N LYS A 20 23.56 -17.60 -6.30
CA LYS A 20 23.92 -16.23 -6.67
C LYS A 20 24.24 -16.16 -8.14
N GLU A 21 23.68 -15.16 -8.82
CA GLU A 21 23.99 -14.85 -10.21
C GLU A 21 24.16 -13.34 -10.39
N ASP A 22 24.96 -12.96 -11.37
CA ASP A 22 25.14 -11.57 -11.79
C ASP A 22 24.38 -11.34 -13.09
N ILE A 23 23.55 -10.29 -13.10
CA ILE A 23 22.77 -9.87 -14.28
C ILE A 23 23.37 -8.56 -14.79
N GLU A 24 23.72 -8.50 -16.08
CA GLU A 24 24.16 -7.28 -16.76
C GLU A 24 22.98 -6.59 -17.46
N CYS A 25 22.88 -5.27 -17.34
CA CYS A 25 21.89 -4.45 -18.02
C CYS A 25 22.38 -3.01 -18.24
N ASP A 26 21.78 -2.28 -19.19
CA ASP A 26 22.13 -0.86 -19.43
C ASP A 26 21.49 0.07 -18.39
N ALA A 27 20.36 -0.35 -17.81
CA ALA A 27 19.59 0.42 -16.85
C ALA A 27 18.99 -0.46 -15.76
N LEU A 28 18.94 0.09 -14.53
CA LEU A 28 18.33 -0.54 -13.36
C LEU A 28 17.26 0.38 -12.78
N LEU A 29 16.01 -0.08 -12.79
CA LEU A 29 14.90 0.54 -12.08
C LEU A 29 14.68 -0.17 -10.73
N VAL A 30 14.73 0.59 -9.63
CA VAL A 30 14.46 0.06 -8.29
C VAL A 30 13.08 0.49 -7.83
N SER A 31 12.12 -0.44 -7.90
CA SER A 31 10.70 -0.21 -7.55
C SER A 31 10.21 -1.22 -6.50
N VAL A 32 10.95 -1.34 -5.40
CA VAL A 32 10.71 -2.34 -4.32
C VAL A 32 9.58 -1.97 -3.34
N GLY A 33 8.98 -0.79 -3.52
CA GLY A 33 7.88 -0.30 -2.67
C GLY A 33 8.03 1.17 -2.32
N ARG A 34 7.12 1.63 -1.45
CA ARG A 34 7.08 2.99 -0.92
C ARG A 34 7.11 2.94 0.61
N ARG A 35 7.46 4.07 1.23
CA ARG A 35 7.44 4.24 2.68
C ARG A 35 6.80 5.59 3.04
N PRO A 36 6.18 5.72 4.22
CA PRO A 36 5.66 7.00 4.69
C PRO A 36 6.78 8.04 4.75
N TYR A 37 6.50 9.27 4.34
CA TYR A 37 7.43 10.40 4.44
C TYR A 37 6.95 11.37 5.52
N THR A 38 7.72 11.47 6.61
CA THR A 38 7.40 12.30 7.78
C THR A 38 8.60 13.10 8.27
N GLU A 39 9.66 13.16 7.47
CA GLU A 39 10.88 13.91 7.79
C GLU A 39 10.59 15.41 7.83
N GLY A 40 11.15 16.11 8.83
CA GLY A 40 10.97 17.55 9.00
C GLY A 40 9.60 18.00 9.53
N LEU A 41 8.65 17.08 9.82
CA LEU A 41 7.32 17.44 10.33
C LEU A 41 7.28 17.83 11.83
N GLY A 42 8.38 17.64 12.57
CA GLY A 42 8.43 17.98 14.00
C GLY A 42 7.57 17.07 14.89
N LEU A 43 7.29 15.83 14.48
CA LEU A 43 6.43 14.89 15.22
C LEU A 43 6.87 14.69 16.68
N GLU A 44 8.18 14.65 16.93
CA GLU A 44 8.74 14.52 18.28
C GLU A 44 8.40 15.72 19.19
N ALA A 45 8.39 16.94 18.64
CA ALA A 45 8.08 18.15 19.39
C ALA A 45 6.60 18.20 19.85
N VAL A 46 5.72 17.48 19.15
CA VAL A 46 4.29 17.34 19.50
C VAL A 46 3.97 15.99 20.14
N GLY A 47 4.97 15.16 20.43
CA GLY A 47 4.79 13.88 21.13
C GLY A 47 4.16 12.76 20.29
N ILE A 48 4.23 12.84 18.96
CA ILE A 48 3.71 11.79 18.06
C ILE A 48 4.84 10.80 17.75
N VAL A 49 4.69 9.57 18.25
CA VAL A 49 5.64 8.47 18.02
C VAL A 49 5.16 7.64 16.83
N LYS A 50 6.06 7.36 15.88
CA LYS A 50 5.78 6.52 14.72
C LYS A 50 5.73 5.04 15.11
N ASP A 51 5.03 4.23 14.32
CA ASP A 51 5.11 2.78 14.47
C ASP A 51 6.41 2.17 13.89
N ASP A 52 6.54 0.85 14.01
CA ASP A 52 7.69 0.06 13.54
C ASP A 52 7.94 0.17 12.03
N ARG A 53 6.93 0.59 11.25
CA ARG A 53 6.99 0.82 9.81
C ARG A 53 7.12 2.30 9.45
N GLY A 54 7.29 3.18 10.44
CA GLY A 54 7.49 4.62 10.26
C GLY A 54 6.21 5.41 9.98
N ARG A 55 5.03 4.81 10.18
CA ARG A 55 3.72 5.44 9.95
C ARG A 55 3.28 6.21 11.19
N ILE A 56 2.38 7.19 11.01
CA ILE A 56 1.72 7.91 12.10
C ILE A 56 0.57 7.03 12.62
N PRO A 57 0.57 6.61 13.89
CA PRO A 57 -0.56 5.88 14.47
C PRO A 57 -1.78 6.79 14.58
N VAL A 58 -2.93 6.27 14.15
CA VAL A 58 -4.22 6.96 14.24
C VAL A 58 -5.30 6.01 14.73
N ASN A 59 -6.35 6.55 15.33
CA ASN A 59 -7.55 5.81 15.69
C ASN A 59 -8.52 5.66 14.49
N ALA A 60 -9.72 5.14 14.73
CA ALA A 60 -10.76 4.93 13.70
C ALA A 60 -11.30 6.23 13.06
N THR A 61 -11.03 7.39 13.65
CA THR A 61 -11.42 8.72 13.14
C THR A 61 -10.21 9.51 12.61
N PHE A 62 -9.11 8.82 12.31
CA PHE A 62 -7.86 9.40 11.79
C PHE A 62 -7.14 10.37 12.72
N GLN A 63 -7.52 10.39 14.01
CA GLN A 63 -6.88 11.22 15.03
C GLN A 63 -5.60 10.57 15.53
N THR A 64 -4.56 11.38 15.70
CA THR A 64 -3.33 10.98 16.38
C THR A 64 -3.51 11.00 17.91
N VAL A 65 -2.42 10.76 18.65
CA VAL A 65 -2.42 10.92 20.12
C VAL A 65 -2.67 12.38 20.56
N VAL A 66 -2.42 13.35 19.67
CA VAL A 66 -2.74 14.77 19.88
C VAL A 66 -4.14 15.02 19.29
N PRO A 67 -5.17 15.34 20.09
CA PRO A 67 -6.57 15.38 19.61
C PRO A 67 -6.86 16.37 18.48
N SER A 68 -6.03 17.41 18.33
CA SER A 68 -6.14 18.42 17.28
C SER A 68 -5.35 18.09 16.01
N ILE A 69 -4.62 16.96 15.97
CA ILE A 69 -3.79 16.55 14.85
C ILE A 69 -4.30 15.22 14.30
N TYR A 70 -4.49 15.20 12.98
CA TYR A 70 -5.00 14.07 12.21
C TYR A 70 -3.98 13.67 11.14
N ALA A 71 -4.03 12.43 10.68
CA ALA A 71 -3.17 11.93 9.60
C ALA A 71 -3.94 10.95 8.69
N ILE A 72 -3.67 11.02 7.38
CA ILE A 72 -4.37 10.26 6.33
C ILE A 72 -3.40 9.78 5.24
N GLY A 73 -3.88 8.93 4.35
CA GLY A 73 -3.20 8.49 3.14
C GLY A 73 -1.99 7.61 3.41
N ASP A 74 -0.93 7.82 2.62
CA ASP A 74 0.30 7.02 2.63
C ASP A 74 1.10 7.12 3.94
N CYS A 75 0.81 8.09 4.80
CA CYS A 75 1.55 8.28 6.07
C CYS A 75 0.98 7.47 7.24
N ILE A 76 -0.17 6.82 7.07
CA ILE A 76 -0.83 5.97 8.08
C ILE A 76 -0.90 4.51 7.60
N HIS A 77 -1.64 3.66 8.31
CA HIS A 77 -1.87 2.27 7.92
C HIS A 77 -2.84 2.15 6.72
N GLY A 78 -2.91 0.96 6.12
CA GLY A 78 -3.79 0.64 4.99
C GLY A 78 -3.08 0.66 3.62
N PRO A 79 -3.85 0.47 2.52
CA PRO A 79 -3.32 0.51 1.15
C PRO A 79 -2.77 1.89 0.78
N MET A 80 -1.62 1.93 0.11
CA MET A 80 -0.99 3.18 -0.37
C MET A 80 -1.51 3.54 -1.76
N LEU A 81 -2.76 4.02 -1.82
CA LEU A 81 -3.50 4.30 -3.05
C LEU A 81 -4.09 5.71 -3.01
N ALA A 82 -4.20 6.35 -4.17
CA ALA A 82 -4.67 7.73 -4.29
C ALA A 82 -6.12 7.89 -3.79
N HIS A 83 -7.05 7.10 -4.32
CA HIS A 83 -8.47 7.14 -3.94
C HIS A 83 -8.70 6.79 -2.46
N LYS A 84 -7.84 5.96 -1.87
CA LYS A 84 -7.86 5.69 -0.41
C LYS A 84 -7.53 6.96 0.37
N ALA A 85 -6.48 7.68 -0.02
CA ALA A 85 -6.11 8.94 0.64
C ALA A 85 -7.17 10.04 0.43
N GLU A 86 -7.81 10.07 -0.74
CA GLU A 86 -8.92 10.99 -1.04
C GLU A 86 -10.11 10.76 -0.10
N ASP A 87 -10.60 9.53 0.00
CA ASP A 87 -11.72 9.17 0.87
C ASP A 87 -11.41 9.44 2.35
N GLU A 88 -10.22 9.04 2.82
CA GLU A 88 -9.80 9.32 4.19
C GLU A 88 -9.75 10.82 4.51
N GLY A 89 -9.31 11.64 3.55
CA GLY A 89 -9.31 13.09 3.70
C GLY A 89 -10.72 13.67 3.84
N LEU A 90 -11.63 13.23 2.97
CA LEU A 90 -13.03 13.67 3.00
C LEU A 90 -13.69 13.33 4.33
N ILE A 91 -13.67 12.06 4.73
CA ILE A 91 -14.36 11.60 5.94
C ILE A 91 -13.71 12.12 7.23
N THR A 92 -12.40 12.41 7.21
CA THR A 92 -11.72 13.06 8.35
C THR A 92 -12.29 14.46 8.59
N ILE A 93 -12.46 15.25 7.53
CA ILE A 93 -13.04 16.60 7.63
C ILE A 93 -14.52 16.53 8.04
N GLU A 94 -15.28 15.59 7.51
CA GLU A 94 -16.67 15.36 7.96
C GLU A 94 -16.72 15.03 9.46
N GLY A 95 -15.82 14.16 9.94
CA GLY A 95 -15.69 13.83 11.36
C GLY A 95 -15.32 15.02 12.24
N ILE A 96 -14.41 15.88 11.78
CA ILE A 96 -14.08 17.14 12.48
C ILE A 96 -15.32 18.04 12.64
N ASN A 97 -16.22 18.02 11.66
CA ASN A 97 -17.49 18.76 11.68
C ASN A 97 -18.63 18.03 12.42
N GLY A 98 -18.34 16.94 13.14
CA GLY A 98 -19.33 16.17 13.90
C GLY A 98 -20.10 15.12 13.10
N GLY A 99 -19.69 14.87 11.85
CA GLY A 99 -20.21 13.80 11.01
C GLY A 99 -19.72 12.41 11.44
N HIS A 100 -20.25 11.38 10.77
CA HIS A 100 -19.80 10.01 10.97
C HIS A 100 -18.54 9.72 10.15
N VAL A 101 -17.60 8.98 10.73
CA VAL A 101 -16.37 8.56 10.04
C VAL A 101 -16.41 7.05 9.83
N HIS A 102 -16.42 6.64 8.57
CA HIS A 102 -16.39 5.23 8.22
C HIS A 102 -15.75 5.03 6.84
N ILE A 103 -14.76 4.14 6.77
CA ILE A 103 -14.22 3.60 5.53
C ILE A 103 -14.15 2.09 5.64
N ASP A 104 -14.68 1.39 4.63
CA ASP A 104 -14.49 -0.05 4.52
C ASP A 104 -13.29 -0.32 3.61
N TYR A 105 -12.13 -0.58 4.21
CA TYR A 105 -10.90 -0.88 3.46
C TYR A 105 -11.01 -2.15 2.59
N ASN A 106 -11.94 -3.06 2.88
CA ASN A 106 -12.18 -4.24 2.04
C ASN A 106 -12.89 -3.86 0.73
N CYS A 107 -13.56 -2.70 0.70
CA CYS A 107 -14.22 -2.16 -0.48
C CYS A 107 -13.32 -1.22 -1.31
N VAL A 108 -12.05 -1.01 -0.92
CA VAL A 108 -11.09 -0.20 -1.69
C VAL A 108 -10.52 -1.04 -2.84
N PRO A 109 -10.76 -0.67 -4.11
CA PRO A 109 -10.25 -1.42 -5.25
C PRO A 109 -8.74 -1.22 -5.43
N SER A 110 -8.09 -2.20 -6.04
CA SER A 110 -6.69 -2.13 -6.49
C SER A 110 -6.62 -2.34 -8.00
N VAL A 111 -5.72 -1.61 -8.66
CA VAL A 111 -5.58 -1.62 -10.13
C VAL A 111 -4.10 -1.68 -10.52
N VAL A 112 -3.80 -2.47 -11.56
CA VAL A 112 -2.51 -2.51 -12.27
C VAL A 112 -2.77 -2.11 -13.72
N TYR A 113 -2.16 -1.00 -14.14
CA TYR A 113 -2.40 -0.33 -15.43
C TYR A 113 -1.56 -0.89 -16.59
N THR A 114 -1.41 -2.21 -16.65
CA THR A 114 -0.80 -2.90 -17.80
C THR A 114 -1.83 -3.07 -18.93
N HIS A 115 -1.41 -3.71 -20.02
CA HIS A 115 -2.34 -4.17 -21.06
C HIS A 115 -2.21 -5.69 -21.23
N PRO A 116 -3.23 -6.50 -20.86
CA PRO A 116 -4.51 -6.08 -20.27
C PRO A 116 -4.35 -5.47 -18.87
N GLU A 117 -5.30 -4.61 -18.50
CA GLU A 117 -5.41 -4.09 -17.14
C GLU A 117 -5.82 -5.20 -16.17
N VAL A 118 -5.48 -5.04 -14.89
CA VAL A 118 -5.88 -5.96 -13.83
C VAL A 118 -6.49 -5.16 -12.68
N ALA A 119 -7.66 -5.57 -12.20
CA ALA A 119 -8.32 -4.94 -11.06
C ALA A 119 -8.98 -5.99 -10.14
N TRP A 120 -9.04 -5.69 -8.85
CA TRP A 120 -9.76 -6.49 -7.86
C TRP A 120 -10.26 -5.64 -6.69
N VAL A 121 -11.25 -6.14 -5.97
CA VAL A 121 -11.77 -5.59 -4.71
C VAL A 121 -12.23 -6.74 -3.82
N GLY A 122 -12.19 -6.55 -2.50
CA GLY A 122 -12.55 -7.60 -1.54
C GLY A 122 -11.45 -8.63 -1.31
N LYS A 123 -11.86 -9.81 -0.84
CA LYS A 123 -10.93 -10.87 -0.40
C LYS A 123 -10.52 -11.78 -1.56
N SER A 124 -9.25 -12.17 -1.55
CA SER A 124 -8.75 -13.25 -2.42
C SER A 124 -9.23 -14.62 -1.94
N GLU A 125 -9.16 -15.62 -2.81
CA GLU A 125 -9.43 -17.02 -2.43
C GLU A 125 -8.48 -17.49 -1.31
N GLU A 126 -7.21 -17.05 -1.32
CA GLU A 126 -6.23 -17.37 -0.28
C GLU A 126 -6.63 -16.82 1.08
N ASN A 127 -7.09 -15.56 1.14
CA ASN A 127 -7.56 -14.96 2.39
C ASN A 127 -8.80 -15.70 2.92
N LEU A 128 -9.77 -16.02 2.05
CA LEU A 128 -10.97 -16.76 2.45
C LEU A 128 -10.65 -18.16 3.00
N LYS A 129 -9.68 -18.86 2.39
CA LYS A 129 -9.19 -20.16 2.91
C LYS A 129 -8.54 -20.02 4.29
N GLN A 130 -7.70 -19.01 4.49
CA GLN A 130 -7.04 -18.76 5.78
C GLN A 130 -8.05 -18.44 6.89
N GLU A 131 -9.12 -17.73 6.55
CA GLU A 131 -10.21 -17.39 7.48
C GLU A 131 -11.21 -18.54 7.70
N GLY A 132 -11.10 -19.65 6.97
CA GLY A 132 -12.04 -20.78 7.06
C GLY A 132 -13.44 -20.47 6.51
N VAL A 133 -13.56 -19.48 5.62
CA VAL A 133 -14.84 -19.07 5.04
C VAL A 133 -15.21 -20.02 3.90
N ALA A 134 -16.38 -20.65 3.98
CA ALA A 134 -16.92 -21.44 2.86
C ALA A 134 -17.31 -20.52 1.70
N TYR A 135 -16.75 -20.77 0.51
CA TYR A 135 -16.96 -19.92 -0.67
C TYR A 135 -17.20 -20.76 -1.93
N LYS A 136 -17.70 -20.10 -2.99
CA LYS A 136 -17.86 -20.66 -4.34
C LYS A 136 -17.08 -19.80 -5.33
N VAL A 137 -16.69 -20.40 -6.45
CA VAL A 137 -15.90 -19.74 -7.50
C VAL A 137 -16.69 -19.70 -8.81
N GLY A 138 -16.78 -18.52 -9.42
CA GLY A 138 -17.28 -18.33 -10.79
C GLY A 138 -16.20 -17.66 -11.63
N LYS A 139 -15.98 -18.14 -12.86
CA LYS A 139 -14.99 -17.60 -13.79
C LYS A 139 -15.59 -17.55 -15.20
N PHE A 140 -15.32 -16.49 -15.94
CA PHE A 140 -15.75 -16.34 -17.33
C PHE A 140 -14.63 -15.66 -18.15
N PRO A 141 -14.21 -16.23 -19.29
CA PRO A 141 -13.10 -15.69 -20.07
C PRO A 141 -13.55 -14.51 -20.94
N PHE A 142 -12.72 -13.48 -21.06
CA PHE A 142 -12.97 -12.34 -21.97
C PHE A 142 -13.12 -12.76 -23.43
N LEU A 143 -12.45 -13.84 -23.86
CA LEU A 143 -12.58 -14.40 -25.22
C LEU A 143 -14.01 -14.85 -25.57
N ALA A 144 -14.85 -15.12 -24.56
CA ALA A 144 -16.24 -15.51 -24.73
C ALA A 144 -17.22 -14.35 -24.51
N ASN A 145 -16.73 -13.11 -24.40
CA ASN A 145 -17.56 -11.92 -24.28
C ASN A 145 -18.16 -11.55 -25.66
N SER A 146 -19.47 -11.32 -25.70
CA SER A 146 -20.27 -11.02 -26.91
C SER A 146 -20.57 -9.54 -27.05
#